data_AF-A0A2E9XLV6-F1
#
_entry.id   AF-A0A2E9XLV6-F1
#
_cell.length_a   1.000
_cell.length_b   1.000
_cell.length_c   1.000
_cell.angle_alpha   90.00
_cell.angle_beta   90.00
_cell.angle_gamma   90.00
#
_symmetry.space_group_name_H-M   'P 1'
#
loop_
_entity.id
_entity.type
_entity.pdbx_description
1 polymer ?
#
loop_
_entity_poly.entity_id
_entity_poly.type
_entity_poly.pdbx_seq_one_letter_code
_entity_poly.pdbx_strand_id
1 'polypeptide(L)'
;MKVSKEIQDHVAKRAAEHEAKRAKNPDSLWFVPVKYTDPEALAEWCDHYGLGTVEQYEQASEWEAYYDIYKVVNGIRPRWTKWTDHSSDEWVEINQSLLDQICD
;
A
#
# COMPACT_ATOMS: atom_id res chain seq x y z
N MET A 1 15.27 -11.82 5.24
CA MET A 1 15.67 -10.94 6.36
C MET A 1 14.71 -11.07 7.55
N LYS A 2 15.10 -10.77 8.81
CA LYS A 2 14.13 -10.61 9.91
C LYS A 2 13.59 -9.18 9.91
N VAL A 3 12.28 -9.00 9.77
CA VAL A 3 11.61 -7.69 9.84
C VAL A 3 11.63 -7.16 11.27
N SER A 4 11.79 -5.85 11.42
CA SER A 4 11.77 -5.21 12.73
C SER A 4 10.38 -5.34 13.39
N LYS A 5 10.36 -5.40 14.72
CA LYS A 5 9.10 -5.39 15.48
C LYS A 5 8.29 -4.12 15.20
N GLU A 6 8.95 -3.00 14.91
CA GLU A 6 8.31 -1.73 14.58
C GLU A 6 7.45 -1.83 13.31
N ILE A 7 7.99 -2.42 12.24
CA ILE A 7 7.22 -2.65 11.01
C ILE A 7 6.07 -3.63 11.27
N GLN A 8 6.31 -4.72 12.01
CA GLN A 8 5.25 -5.69 12.34
C GLN A 8 4.09 -5.05 13.12
N ASP A 9 4.41 -4.28 14.17
CA ASP A 9 3.42 -3.59 15.00
C ASP A 9 2.66 -2.53 14.17
N HIS A 10 3.35 -1.84 13.26
CA HIS A 10 2.74 -0.88 12.34
C HIS A 10 1.76 -1.54 11.36
N VAL A 11 2.16 -2.65 10.72
CA VAL A 11 1.29 -3.42 9.81
C VAL A 11 0.04 -3.93 10.54
N ALA A 12 0.21 -4.49 11.73
CA ALA A 12 -0.89 -4.96 12.56
C ALA A 12 -1.86 -3.83 12.91
N LYS A 13 -1.33 -2.65 13.26
CA LYS A 13 -2.14 -1.46 13.53
C LYS A 13 -2.92 -1.01 12.28
N ARG A 14 -2.27 -0.90 11.12
CA ARG A 14 -2.96 -0.53 9.86
C ARG A 14 -4.05 -1.54 9.49
N ALA A 15 -3.79 -2.83 9.65
CA ALA A 15 -4.77 -3.87 9.38
C ALA A 15 -6.03 -3.70 10.23
N ALA A 16 -5.88 -3.44 11.54
CA ALA A 16 -6.99 -3.19 12.44
C ALA A 16 -7.76 -1.90 12.10
N GLU A 17 -7.06 -0.81 11.77
CA GLU A 17 -7.70 0.44 11.34
C GLU A 17 -8.48 0.26 10.04
N HIS A 18 -7.92 -0.50 9.10
CA HIS A 18 -8.56 -0.78 7.82
C HIS A 18 -9.82 -1.64 7.99
N GLU A 19 -9.76 -2.67 8.84
CA GLU A 19 -10.93 -3.49 9.18
C GLU A 19 -12.04 -2.66 9.84
N ALA A 20 -11.68 -1.77 10.78
CA ALA A 20 -12.63 -0.87 11.42
C ALA A 20 -13.28 0.12 10.43
N LYS A 21 -12.54 0.59 9.42
CA LYS A 21 -13.09 1.44 8.35
C LYS A 21 -14.02 0.65 7.43
N ARG A 22 -13.65 -0.58 7.04
CA ARG A 22 -14.49 -1.47 6.23
C ARG A 22 -15.80 -1.78 6.94
N ALA A 23 -15.78 -2.05 8.24
CA ALA A 23 -16.99 -2.32 9.03
C ALA A 23 -17.99 -1.14 9.01
N LYS A 24 -17.50 0.09 8.85
CA LYS A 24 -18.35 1.30 8.77
C LYS A 24 -18.91 1.55 7.36
N ASN A 25 -18.25 1.03 6.32
CA ASN A 25 -18.57 1.29 4.92
C ASN A 25 -18.40 0.00 4.08
N PRO A 26 -19.19 -1.06 4.35
CA PRO A 26 -18.96 -2.39 3.78
C PRO A 26 -19.07 -2.46 2.26
N ASP A 27 -19.83 -1.54 1.64
CA ASP A 27 -20.08 -1.53 0.20
C ASP A 27 -19.04 -0.74 -0.61
N SER A 28 -18.02 -0.14 0.04
CA SER A 28 -16.99 0.58 -0.69
C SER A 28 -16.07 -0.40 -1.42
N LEU A 29 -16.12 -0.32 -2.75
CA LEU A 29 -15.30 -1.08 -3.68
C LEU A 29 -13.80 -0.77 -3.55
N TRP A 30 -13.44 0.30 -2.83
CA TRP A 30 -12.08 0.80 -2.68
C TRP A 30 -11.39 0.33 -1.38
N PHE A 31 -12.00 -0.58 -0.60
CA PHE A 31 -11.34 -1.18 0.56
C PHE A 31 -10.38 -2.31 0.17
N VAL A 32 -9.18 -1.94 -0.24
CA VAL A 32 -8.07 -2.88 -0.48
C VAL A 32 -7.49 -3.34 0.86
N PRO A 33 -7.57 -4.63 1.22
CA PRO A 33 -7.01 -5.11 2.49
C PRO A 33 -5.52 -4.78 2.58
N VAL A 34 -5.06 -4.44 3.80
CA VAL A 34 -3.62 -4.26 4.07
C VAL A 34 -2.89 -5.54 3.67
N LYS A 35 -1.91 -5.40 2.80
CA LYS A 35 -1.13 -6.53 2.28
C LYS A 35 -0.16 -7.03 3.36
N TYR A 36 0.24 -8.31 3.25
CA TYR A 36 1.33 -8.91 4.03
C TYR A 36 1.17 -8.84 5.56
N THR A 37 -0.03 -9.12 6.08
CA THR A 37 -0.26 -9.21 7.54
C THR A 37 0.32 -10.47 8.18
N ASP A 38 0.65 -11.48 7.37
CA ASP A 38 1.40 -12.64 7.81
C ASP A 38 2.89 -12.28 7.99
N PRO A 39 3.54 -12.62 9.13
CA PRO A 39 4.92 -12.24 9.39
C PRO A 39 5.95 -12.79 8.41
N GLU A 40 5.73 -13.99 7.83
CA GLU A 40 6.65 -14.57 6.84
C GLU A 40 6.49 -13.85 5.50
N ALA A 41 5.25 -13.63 5.05
CA ALA A 41 4.96 -12.87 3.85
C ALA A 41 5.48 -11.41 3.94
N LEU A 42 5.35 -10.78 5.11
CA LEU A 42 5.93 -9.46 5.38
C LEU A 42 7.45 -9.48 5.26
N ALA A 43 8.09 -10.54 5.77
CA ALA A 43 9.53 -10.68 5.71
C ALA A 43 10.06 -10.89 4.29
N GLU A 44 9.40 -11.70 3.49
CA GLU A 44 9.73 -11.87 2.07
C GLU A 44 9.54 -10.56 1.30
N TRP A 45 8.45 -9.82 1.56
CA TRP A 45 8.17 -8.56 0.90
C TRP A 45 9.19 -7.47 1.26
N CYS A 46 9.50 -7.30 2.55
CA CYS A 46 10.55 -6.38 2.99
C CYS A 46 11.93 -6.76 2.43
N ASP A 47 12.24 -8.05 2.29
CA ASP A 47 13.50 -8.51 1.68
C ASP A 47 13.54 -8.18 0.18
N HIS A 48 12.44 -8.40 -0.54
CA HIS A 48 12.31 -8.10 -1.97
C HIS A 48 12.58 -6.64 -2.29
N TYR A 49 12.02 -5.73 -1.50
CA TYR A 49 12.16 -4.28 -1.70
C TYR A 49 13.31 -3.64 -0.90
N GLY A 50 14.01 -4.40 -0.05
CA GLY A 50 15.10 -3.88 0.80
C GLY A 50 14.62 -2.91 1.89
N LEU A 51 13.45 -3.16 2.47
CA LEU A 51 12.78 -2.26 3.43
C LEU A 51 13.26 -2.53 4.86
N GLY A 52 13.72 -1.49 5.54
CA GLY A 52 14.21 -1.54 6.92
C GLY A 52 13.48 -0.63 7.90
N THR A 53 12.67 0.32 7.42
CA THR A 53 11.93 1.27 8.27
C THR A 53 10.43 1.28 7.96
N VAL A 54 9.63 1.79 8.90
CA VAL A 54 8.19 2.01 8.68
C VAL A 54 7.93 2.95 7.51
N GLU A 55 8.74 4.00 7.36
CA GLU A 55 8.60 4.95 6.25
C GLU A 55 8.82 4.28 4.88
N GLN A 56 9.84 3.41 4.78
CA GLN A 56 10.10 2.64 3.56
C GLN A 56 8.96 1.65 3.28
N TYR A 57 8.42 1.02 4.32
CA TYR A 57 7.23 0.17 4.22
C TYR A 57 6.04 0.96 3.64
N GLU A 58 5.76 2.14 4.16
CA GLU A 58 4.64 2.98 3.71
C GLU A 58 4.81 3.43 2.26
N GLN A 59 5.99 3.95 1.89
CA GLN A 59 6.31 4.32 0.51
C GLN A 59 6.09 3.15 -0.48
N ALA A 60 6.61 1.96 -0.17
CA ALA A 60 6.45 0.78 -1.01
C ALA A 60 4.99 0.31 -1.07
N SER A 61 4.25 0.38 0.03
CA SER A 61 2.84 0.00 0.09
C SER A 61 1.97 0.94 -0.77
N GLU A 62 2.16 2.26 -0.66
CA GLU A 62 1.37 3.24 -1.41
C GLU A 62 1.75 3.25 -2.91
N TRP A 63 3.01 2.93 -3.26
CA TRP A 63 3.41 2.68 -4.64
C TRP A 63 2.77 1.42 -5.24
N GLU A 64 2.62 0.33 -4.47
CA GLU A 64 1.87 -0.83 -4.95
C GLU A 64 0.38 -0.50 -5.14
N ALA A 65 -0.20 0.35 -4.29
CA ALA A 65 -1.54 0.85 -4.48
C ALA A 65 -1.66 1.65 -5.79
N TYR A 66 -0.70 2.53 -6.08
CA TYR A 66 -0.60 3.21 -7.39
C TYR A 66 -0.56 2.22 -8.54
N TYR A 67 0.25 1.17 -8.42
CA TYR A 67 0.41 0.15 -9.46
C TYR A 67 -0.93 -0.57 -9.77
N ASP A 68 -1.70 -0.88 -8.73
CA ASP A 68 -3.00 -1.53 -8.84
C ASP A 68 -4.07 -0.55 -9.37
N ILE A 69 -4.16 0.67 -8.83
CA ILE A 69 -5.10 1.71 -9.25
C ILE A 69 -4.84 2.11 -10.71
N TYR A 70 -3.59 2.38 -11.08
CA TYR A 70 -3.22 2.77 -12.44
C TYR A 70 -3.62 1.70 -13.45
N LYS A 71 -3.47 0.41 -13.11
CA LYS A 71 -3.93 -0.69 -13.97
C LYS A 71 -5.45 -0.70 -14.12
N VAL A 72 -6.21 -0.42 -13.05
CA VAL A 72 -7.68 -0.33 -13.12
C VAL A 72 -8.09 0.82 -14.04
N VAL A 73 -7.47 2.00 -13.90
CA VAL A 73 -7.78 3.20 -14.69
C VAL A 73 -7.38 3.04 -16.16
N ASN A 74 -6.16 2.55 -16.43
CA ASN A 74 -5.52 2.66 -17.74
C ASN A 74 -5.41 1.31 -18.49
N GLY A 75 -5.76 0.20 -17.85
CA GLY A 75 -5.63 -1.15 -18.42
C GLY A 75 -4.20 -1.69 -18.53
N ILE A 76 -3.19 -0.89 -18.18
CA ILE A 76 -1.77 -1.27 -18.23
C ILE A 76 -1.09 -1.06 -16.89
N ARG A 77 -0.03 -1.84 -16.63
CA ARG A 77 0.79 -1.67 -15.42
C ARG A 77 1.92 -0.67 -15.66
N PRO A 78 2.15 0.29 -14.75
CA PRO A 78 3.23 1.26 -14.91
C PRO A 78 4.58 0.55 -14.82
N ARG A 79 5.53 0.93 -15.69
CA ARG A 79 6.91 0.37 -15.70
C ARG A 79 7.99 1.43 -15.58
N TRP A 80 7.58 2.69 -15.43
CA TRP A 80 8.44 3.87 -15.43
C TRP A 80 8.60 4.50 -14.05
N THR A 81 8.00 3.91 -13.01
CA THR A 81 8.13 4.37 -11.62
C THR A 81 8.75 3.30 -10.74
N LYS A 82 9.28 3.73 -9.61
CA LYS A 82 9.78 2.92 -8.50
C LYS A 82 9.20 3.48 -7.20
N TRP A 83 9.07 2.63 -6.19
CA TRP A 83 8.54 3.05 -4.89
C TRP A 83 9.32 4.20 -4.24
N THR A 84 10.61 4.34 -4.56
CA THR A 84 11.49 5.42 -4.06
C THR A 84 11.32 6.77 -4.76
N ASP A 85 10.52 6.85 -5.82
CA ASP A 85 10.42 8.08 -6.63
C ASP A 85 9.66 9.20 -5.90
N HIS A 86 8.83 8.83 -4.92
CA HIS A 86 8.01 9.73 -4.11
C HIS A 86 7.95 9.26 -2.65
N SER A 87 7.70 10.19 -1.75
CA SER A 87 7.32 9.91 -0.37
C SER A 87 5.95 9.22 -0.29
N SER A 88 5.62 8.66 0.88
CA SER A 88 4.33 8.00 1.08
C SER A 88 3.17 8.98 0.89
N ASP A 89 3.30 10.21 1.39
CA ASP A 89 2.25 11.23 1.28
C ASP A 89 2.03 11.65 -0.18
N GLU A 90 3.11 11.82 -0.95
CA GLU A 90 3.04 12.09 -2.38
C GLU A 90 2.38 10.94 -3.15
N TRP A 91 2.70 9.67 -2.83
CA TRP A 91 2.01 8.52 -3.42
C TRP A 91 0.51 8.50 -3.10
N VAL A 92 0.11 8.86 -1.87
CA VAL A 92 -1.29 8.98 -1.49
C VAL A 92 -2.00 10.05 -2.32
N GLU A 93 -1.39 11.21 -2.54
CA GLU A 93 -1.94 12.27 -3.39
C GLU A 93 -2.10 11.82 -4.85
N ILE A 94 -1.09 11.13 -5.40
CA ILE A 94 -1.14 10.55 -6.75
C ILE A 94 -2.26 9.51 -6.85
N ASN A 95 -2.39 8.64 -5.85
CA ASN A 95 -3.44 7.62 -5.79
C ASN A 95 -4.83 8.24 -5.76
N GLN A 96 -5.03 9.28 -4.95
CA GLN A 96 -6.30 10.00 -4.88
C GLN A 96 -6.63 10.66 -6.22
N SER A 97 -5.66 11.33 -6.85
CA SER A 97 -5.85 11.97 -8.16
C SER A 97 -6.20 10.96 -9.27
N LEU A 98 -5.69 9.73 -9.19
CA LEU A 98 -6.08 8.65 -10.11
C LEU A 98 -7.47 8.11 -9.84
N LEU A 99 -7.84 7.92 -8.57
CA LEU A 99 -9.18 7.44 -8.20
C LEU A 99 -10.26 8.45 -8.60
N ASP A 100 -9.98 9.75 -8.50
CA ASP A 100 -10.90 10.81 -8.91
C ASP A 100 -11.23 10.73 -10.42
N GLN A 101 -10.34 10.19 -11.25
CA GLN A 101 -10.60 9.97 -12.68
C GLN A 101 -11.62 8.86 -12.98
N ILE A 102 -11.91 8.00 -11.99
CA ILE A 102 -12.87 6.87 -12.12
C ILE A 102 -14.27 7.29 -11.66
N CYS A 103 -14.39 8.36 -10.87
CA CYS A 103 -15.63 8.77 -10.22
C CYS A 103 -16.46 9.83 -10.98
N ASP A 104 -16.08 10.17 -12.22
CA ASP A 104 -16.87 10.98 -13.18
C ASP A 104 -17.54 10.10 -14.25
#